data_AF-A0A2N1R6H2-F1
#
_entry.id   AF-A0A2N1R6H2-F1
#
_cell.length_a   1.000
_cell.length_b   1.000
_cell.length_c   1.000
_cell.angle_alpha   90.00
_cell.angle_beta   90.00
_cell.angle_gamma   90.00
#
_symmetry.space_group_name_H-M   'P 1'
#
loop_
_entity.id
_entity.type
_entity.pdbx_description
1 polymer ?
#
loop_
_entity_poly.entity_id
_entity_poly.type
_entity_poly.pdbx_seq_one_letter_code
_entity_poly.pdbx_strand_id
1 'polypeptide(L)'
;MSQLEAGLRKAAGVVLAALVLVALWALAAAALSKPFLPGPALALAAFWRLASNGTLGLHAGASASRVLWALAVSFVPAATLGLAAGRSPRLDAVVSPLVYILHPLPKAAFLPIILLVFGLGEASKIFLVGLIVFSQILVSARDSARRVPRQLIDSVRSLGASRLELAVLVVVPASLPDLLTSLRVSLGTAVAVLFLAETFATVTGLGYLIVDSWSRVAYAEMYAAIIALSLLGLGLFAAVDAAERLLCPWHSYRT
;
A
#
# COMPACT_ATOMS: atom_id res chain seq x y z
N MET A 1 14.55 21.89 -24.29
CA MET A 1 14.15 20.49 -24.09
C MET A 1 13.01 20.48 -23.10
N SER A 2 11.79 20.46 -23.62
CA SER A 2 10.58 20.86 -22.90
C SER A 2 10.11 19.73 -21.98
N GLN A 3 9.41 20.08 -20.89
CA GLN A 3 8.83 19.10 -19.95
C GLN A 3 7.95 18.04 -20.63
N LEU A 4 7.47 18.34 -21.84
CA LEU A 4 6.74 17.42 -22.71
C LEU A 4 7.60 16.22 -23.16
N GLU A 5 8.87 16.44 -23.53
CA GLU A 5 9.79 15.39 -23.95
C GLU A 5 10.17 14.45 -22.79
N ALA A 6 10.33 15.00 -21.58
CA ALA A 6 10.60 14.21 -20.38
C ALA A 6 9.40 13.33 -19.99
N GLY A 7 8.18 13.88 -20.07
CA GLY A 7 6.94 13.13 -19.86
C GLY A 7 6.76 12.00 -20.87
N LEU A 8 7.00 12.28 -22.16
CA LEU A 8 6.95 11.29 -23.24
C LEU A 8 7.98 10.16 -23.06
N ARG A 9 9.22 10.48 -22.67
CA ARG A 9 10.25 9.46 -22.40
C ARG A 9 9.87 8.54 -21.24
N LYS A 10 9.30 9.09 -20.16
CA LYS A 10 8.87 8.31 -19.00
C LYS A 10 7.69 7.39 -19.36
N ALA A 11 6.71 7.92 -20.08
CA ALA A 11 5.58 7.12 -20.59
C ALA A 11 6.05 6.01 -21.54
N ALA A 12 6.96 6.32 -22.47
CA ALA A 12 7.56 5.34 -23.38
C ALA A 12 8.33 4.26 -22.62
N GLY A 13 9.06 4.62 -21.56
CA GLY A 13 9.76 3.66 -20.71
C GLY A 13 8.82 2.69 -20.00
N VAL A 14 7.70 3.18 -19.46
CA VAL A 14 6.68 2.32 -18.83
C VAL A 14 6.02 1.38 -19.85
N VAL A 15 5.64 1.90 -21.02
CA VAL A 15 5.05 1.09 -22.09
C VAL A 15 6.02 0.02 -22.58
N LEU A 16 7.29 0.39 -22.78
CA LEU A 16 8.33 -0.55 -23.19
C LEU A 16 8.54 -1.64 -22.15
N ALA A 17 8.62 -1.29 -20.86
CA ALA A 17 8.74 -2.26 -19.78
C ALA A 17 7.55 -3.23 -19.72
N ALA A 18 6.32 -2.72 -19.89
CA ALA A 18 5.12 -3.55 -19.95
C ALA A 18 5.12 -4.50 -21.16
N LEU A 19 5.52 -4.01 -22.34
CA LEU A 19 5.64 -4.83 -23.55
C LEU A 19 6.69 -5.93 -23.40
N VAL A 20 7.86 -5.59 -22.84
CA VAL A 20 8.92 -6.57 -22.56
C VAL A 20 8.42 -7.64 -21.60
N LEU A 21 7.72 -7.27 -20.53
CA LEU A 21 7.16 -8.22 -19.57
C LEU A 21 6.15 -9.16 -20.22
N VAL A 22 5.22 -8.63 -21.02
CA VAL A 22 4.22 -9.43 -21.75
C VAL A 22 4.88 -10.34 -22.78
N ALA A 23 5.90 -9.86 -23.50
CA ALA A 23 6.65 -10.66 -24.46
C ALA A 23 7.39 -11.81 -23.76
N LEU A 24 8.06 -11.55 -22.64
CA LEU A 24 8.73 -12.58 -21.84
C LEU A 24 7.73 -13.63 -21.33
N TRP A 25 6.56 -13.20 -20.84
CA TRP A 25 5.51 -14.12 -20.43
C TRP A 25 4.98 -14.96 -21.60
N ALA A 26 4.71 -14.36 -22.76
CA ALA A 26 4.26 -15.07 -23.95
C ALA A 26 5.29 -16.13 -24.42
N LEU A 27 6.57 -15.75 -24.46
CA LEU A 27 7.67 -16.64 -24.82
C LEU A 27 7.80 -17.79 -23.81
N ALA A 28 7.73 -17.50 -22.51
CA ALA A 28 7.79 -18.53 -21.46
C ALA A 28 6.59 -19.49 -21.55
N ALA A 29 5.38 -18.98 -21.79
CA ALA A 29 4.19 -19.80 -21.97
C ALA A 29 4.31 -20.73 -23.19
N ALA A 30 4.82 -20.22 -24.31
CA ALA A 30 5.07 -21.02 -25.51
C ALA A 30 6.16 -22.08 -25.29
N ALA A 31 7.27 -21.70 -24.65
CA ALA A 31 8.39 -22.60 -24.40
C ALA A 31 8.05 -23.74 -23.42
N LEU A 32 7.29 -23.45 -22.35
CA LEU A 32 6.90 -24.48 -21.39
C LEU A 32 5.75 -25.34 -21.89
N SER A 33 4.78 -24.75 -22.62
CA SER A 33 3.58 -25.42 -23.11
C SER A 33 2.84 -26.21 -22.01
N LYS A 34 2.73 -25.62 -20.81
CA LYS A 34 2.07 -26.22 -19.65
C LYS A 34 0.77 -25.49 -19.28
N PRO A 35 -0.29 -26.20 -18.85
CA PRO A 35 -1.57 -25.58 -18.47
C PRO A 35 -1.47 -24.54 -17.35
N PHE A 36 -0.53 -24.71 -16.41
CA PHE A 36 -0.34 -23.79 -15.27
C PHE A 36 0.25 -22.42 -15.64
N LEU A 37 0.77 -22.27 -16.86
CA LEU A 37 1.28 -21.02 -17.40
C LEU A 37 0.52 -20.68 -18.69
N PRO A 38 -0.77 -20.28 -18.60
CA PRO A 38 -1.51 -19.86 -19.78
C PRO A 38 -0.85 -18.63 -20.40
N GLY A 39 -0.95 -18.51 -21.73
CA GLY A 39 -0.47 -17.33 -22.44
C GLY A 39 -1.25 -16.06 -22.05
N PRO A 40 -0.66 -14.87 -22.23
CA PRO A 40 -1.26 -13.60 -21.84
C PRO A 40 -2.64 -13.35 -22.48
N ALA A 41 -2.86 -13.79 -23.72
CA ALA A 41 -4.15 -13.66 -24.40
C ALA A 41 -5.28 -14.43 -23.70
N LEU A 42 -5.00 -15.64 -23.18
CA LEU A 42 -6.00 -16.44 -22.46
C LEU A 42 -6.32 -15.83 -21.10
N ALA A 43 -5.31 -15.34 -20.39
CA ALA A 43 -5.51 -14.65 -19.12
C ALA A 43 -6.33 -13.36 -19.30
N LEU A 44 -6.04 -12.57 -20.35
CA LEU A 44 -6.81 -11.36 -20.68
C LEU A 44 -8.24 -11.67 -21.12
N ALA A 45 -8.46 -12.73 -21.89
CA ALA A 45 -9.80 -13.17 -22.25
C ALA A 45 -10.61 -13.59 -21.00
N ALA A 46 -9.99 -14.32 -20.08
CA ALA A 46 -10.60 -14.67 -18.80
C ALA A 46 -10.88 -13.44 -17.92
N PHE A 47 -9.96 -12.46 -17.93
CA PHE A 47 -10.13 -11.18 -17.23
C PHE A 47 -11.36 -10.43 -17.73
N TRP A 48 -11.55 -10.29 -19.05
CA TRP A 48 -12.75 -9.68 -19.61
C TRP A 48 -14.02 -10.47 -19.36
N ARG A 49 -13.96 -11.80 -19.43
CA ARG A 49 -15.12 -12.63 -19.08
C ARG A 49 -15.55 -12.39 -17.62
N LEU A 50 -14.61 -12.47 -16.66
CA LEU A 50 -14.87 -12.26 -15.23
C LEU A 50 -15.22 -10.81 -14.89
N ALA A 51 -14.72 -9.84 -15.66
CA ALA A 51 -15.14 -8.45 -15.49
C ALA A 51 -16.58 -8.24 -15.99
N SER A 52 -16.92 -8.78 -17.16
CA SER A 52 -18.23 -8.60 -17.78
C SER A 52 -19.38 -9.26 -17.01
N ASN A 53 -19.12 -10.38 -16.32
CA ASN A 53 -20.13 -11.06 -15.50
C ASN A 53 -20.20 -10.53 -14.05
N GLY A 54 -19.42 -9.50 -13.70
CA GLY A 54 -19.42 -8.87 -12.37
C GLY A 54 -18.63 -9.60 -11.29
N THR A 55 -18.15 -10.83 -11.53
CA THR A 55 -17.36 -11.59 -10.55
C THR A 55 -16.11 -10.82 -10.12
N LEU A 56 -15.34 -10.34 -11.09
CA LEU A 56 -14.09 -9.62 -10.81
C LEU A 56 -14.34 -8.32 -10.05
N GLY A 57 -15.40 -7.60 -10.39
CA GLY A 57 -15.80 -6.37 -9.70
C GLY A 57 -16.16 -6.61 -8.22
N LEU A 58 -16.88 -7.69 -7.93
CA LEU A 58 -17.23 -8.07 -6.56
C LEU A 58 -15.98 -8.38 -5.72
N HIS A 59 -15.07 -9.21 -6.24
CA HIS A 59 -13.85 -9.57 -5.52
C HIS A 59 -12.89 -8.39 -5.38
N ALA A 60 -12.72 -7.58 -6.43
CA ALA A 60 -11.89 -6.38 -6.38
C ALA A 60 -12.45 -5.33 -5.42
N GLY A 61 -13.78 -5.13 -5.40
CA GLY A 61 -14.43 -4.20 -4.47
C GLY A 61 -14.27 -4.63 -3.00
N ALA A 62 -14.39 -5.94 -2.73
CA ALA A 62 -14.14 -6.48 -1.40
C ALA A 62 -12.69 -6.22 -0.95
N SER A 63 -11.71 -6.55 -1.78
CA SER A 63 -10.29 -6.29 -1.47
C SER A 63 -10.00 -4.80 -1.31
N ALA A 64 -10.54 -3.95 -2.19
CA ALA A 64 -10.35 -2.51 -2.13
C ALA A 64 -10.92 -1.92 -0.84
N SER A 65 -12.14 -2.29 -0.47
CA SER A 65 -12.79 -1.79 0.75
C SER A 65 -12.02 -2.18 2.01
N ARG A 66 -11.49 -3.42 2.09
CA ARG A 66 -10.63 -3.87 3.19
C ARG A 66 -9.38 -3.01 3.35
N VAL A 67 -8.69 -2.73 2.24
CA VAL A 67 -7.49 -1.87 2.27
C VAL A 67 -7.87 -0.46 2.69
N LEU A 68 -8.92 0.13 2.12
CA LEU A 68 -9.35 1.48 2.46
C LEU A 68 -9.73 1.61 3.94
N TRP A 69 -10.45 0.63 4.49
CA TRP A 69 -10.75 0.59 5.92
C TRP A 69 -9.49 0.46 6.77
N ALA A 70 -8.57 -0.43 6.39
CA ALA A 70 -7.31 -0.60 7.09
C ALA A 70 -6.48 0.69 7.10
N LEU A 71 -6.42 1.41 5.97
CA LEU A 71 -5.78 2.71 5.86
C LEU A 71 -6.45 3.75 6.76
N ALA A 72 -7.78 3.86 6.72
CA ALA A 72 -8.53 4.83 7.49
C ALA A 72 -8.32 4.68 9.00
N VAL A 73 -8.34 3.43 9.51
CA VAL A 73 -8.17 3.17 10.95
C VAL A 73 -6.71 3.21 11.41
N SER A 74 -5.74 3.11 10.50
CA SER A 74 -4.33 2.95 10.87
C SER A 74 -3.49 4.20 10.62
N PHE A 75 -3.74 4.91 9.50
CA PHE A 75 -2.91 6.02 9.08
C PHE A 75 -2.95 7.20 10.07
N VAL A 76 -4.16 7.65 10.45
CA VAL A 76 -4.31 8.81 11.34
C VAL A 76 -3.74 8.53 12.73
N PRO A 77 -4.04 7.40 13.40
CA PRO A 77 -3.44 7.08 14.70
C PRO A 77 -1.92 6.90 14.64
N ALA A 78 -1.40 6.27 13.58
CA ALA A 78 0.05 6.08 13.42
C ALA A 78 0.78 7.41 13.19
N ALA A 79 0.25 8.25 12.29
CA ALA A 79 0.83 9.55 12.00
C ALA A 79 0.81 10.45 13.23
N THR A 80 -0.33 10.55 13.93
CA THR A 80 -0.45 11.38 15.13
C THR A 80 0.49 10.91 16.25
N LEU A 81 0.49 9.62 16.58
CA LEU A 81 1.37 9.07 17.61
C LEU A 81 2.85 9.21 17.24
N GLY A 82 3.20 8.96 15.97
CA GLY A 82 4.58 9.04 15.50
C GLY A 82 5.10 10.47 15.50
N LEU A 83 4.35 11.43 14.95
CA LEU A 83 4.71 12.85 14.98
C LEU A 83 4.86 13.35 16.43
N ALA A 84 3.96 12.94 17.32
CA ALA A 84 4.02 13.29 18.74
C ALA A 84 5.27 12.68 19.42
N ALA A 85 5.57 11.40 19.17
CA ALA A 85 6.77 10.73 19.69
C ALA A 85 8.06 11.36 19.16
N GLY A 86 8.09 11.78 17.89
CA GLY A 86 9.23 12.48 17.30
C GLY A 86 9.51 13.85 17.92
N ARG A 87 8.51 14.45 18.58
CA ARG A 87 8.59 15.76 19.25
C ARG A 87 8.69 15.73 20.76
N SER A 88 8.26 14.65 21.40
CA SER A 88 8.25 14.52 22.86
C SER A 88 9.21 13.43 23.32
N PRO A 89 10.33 13.78 23.99
CA PRO A 89 11.26 12.78 24.55
C PRO A 89 10.57 11.78 25.49
N ARG A 90 9.52 12.22 26.20
CA ARG A 90 8.75 11.36 27.11
C ARG A 90 7.92 10.32 26.35
N LEU A 91 7.24 10.73 25.28
CA LEU A 91 6.48 9.79 24.44
C LEU A 91 7.44 8.85 23.69
N ASP A 92 8.56 9.39 23.22
CA ASP A 92 9.57 8.60 22.55
C ASP A 92 10.15 7.48 23.42
N ALA A 93 10.38 7.74 24.70
CA ALA A 93 10.90 6.74 25.62
C ALA A 93 9.99 5.51 25.74
N VAL A 94 8.68 5.66 25.49
CA VAL A 94 7.69 4.58 25.49
C VAL A 94 7.51 3.98 24.09
N VAL A 95 7.43 4.82 23.06
CA VAL A 95 7.17 4.38 21.68
C VAL A 95 8.40 3.72 21.05
N SER A 96 9.60 4.22 21.31
CA SER A 96 10.84 3.74 20.68
C SER A 96 11.12 2.26 20.97
N PRO A 97 11.01 1.75 22.22
CA PRO A 97 11.16 0.32 22.49
C PRO A 97 10.11 -0.54 21.79
N LEU A 98 8.85 -0.10 21.78
CA LEU A 98 7.77 -0.82 21.08
C LEU A 98 8.03 -0.90 19.59
N VAL A 99 8.44 0.21 18.96
CA VAL A 99 8.83 0.24 17.55
C VAL A 99 10.00 -0.70 17.30
N TYR A 100 11.04 -0.66 18.12
CA TYR A 100 12.22 -1.53 17.97
C TYR A 100 11.87 -3.03 18.00
N ILE A 101 10.96 -3.43 18.89
CA ILE A 101 10.53 -4.83 19.04
C ILE A 101 9.54 -5.24 17.93
N LEU A 102 8.55 -4.40 17.62
CA LEU A 102 7.45 -4.74 16.71
C LEU A 102 7.82 -4.59 15.23
N HIS A 103 8.80 -3.76 14.91
CA HIS A 103 9.19 -3.51 13.53
C HIS A 103 9.69 -4.78 12.80
N PRO A 104 10.66 -5.55 13.33
CA PRO A 104 11.20 -6.73 12.64
C PRO A 104 10.25 -7.94 12.62
N LEU A 105 9.18 -7.92 13.42
CA LEU A 105 8.28 -9.07 13.49
C LEU A 105 7.53 -9.29 12.17
N PRO A 106 7.45 -10.55 11.69
CA PRO A 106 6.68 -10.91 10.51
C PRO A 106 5.19 -10.83 10.83
N LYS A 107 4.57 -9.67 10.60
CA LYS A 107 3.19 -9.40 10.99
C LYS A 107 2.19 -10.40 10.41
N ALA A 108 2.47 -10.90 9.20
CA ALA A 108 1.71 -11.96 8.55
C ALA A 108 1.61 -13.25 9.37
N ALA A 109 2.63 -13.58 10.19
CA ALA A 109 2.63 -14.78 11.02
C ALA A 109 1.60 -14.72 12.18
N PHE A 110 1.10 -13.53 12.52
CA PHE A 110 0.05 -13.37 13.54
C PHE A 110 -1.35 -13.65 13.02
N LEU A 111 -1.55 -13.91 11.72
CA LEU A 111 -2.87 -14.14 11.14
C LEU A 111 -3.71 -15.18 11.92
N PRO A 112 -3.19 -16.37 12.32
CA PRO A 112 -3.99 -17.33 13.09
C PRO A 112 -4.46 -16.78 14.44
N ILE A 113 -3.61 -16.06 15.15
CA ILE A 113 -3.96 -15.46 16.46
C ILE A 113 -5.00 -14.35 16.26
N ILE A 114 -4.83 -13.52 15.23
CA ILE A 114 -5.78 -12.46 14.89
C ILE A 114 -7.15 -13.06 14.53
N LEU A 115 -7.18 -14.18 13.81
CA LEU A 115 -8.43 -14.89 13.51
C LEU A 115 -9.10 -15.45 14.77
N LEU A 116 -8.33 -15.95 15.75
CA LEU A 116 -8.87 -16.41 17.02
C LEU A 116 -9.48 -15.27 17.84
N VAL A 117 -8.86 -14.08 17.84
CA VAL A 117 -9.29 -12.93 18.64
C VAL A 117 -10.45 -12.17 17.98
N PHE A 118 -10.35 -11.88 16.68
CA PHE A 118 -11.32 -11.05 15.96
C PHE A 118 -12.34 -11.87 15.15
N GLY A 119 -12.19 -13.20 15.13
CA GLY A 119 -13.01 -14.10 14.33
C GLY A 119 -12.64 -14.12 12.84
N LEU A 120 -13.40 -14.91 12.08
CA LEU A 120 -13.17 -15.17 10.66
C LEU A 120 -13.71 -14.05 9.72
N GLY A 121 -14.28 -12.98 10.30
CA GLY A 121 -14.92 -11.89 9.56
C GLY A 121 -13.96 -10.90 8.90
N GLU A 122 -14.49 -9.71 8.58
CA GLU A 122 -13.73 -8.62 7.96
C GLU A 122 -12.73 -7.97 8.92
N ALA A 123 -13.07 -7.91 10.21
CA ALA A 123 -12.28 -7.26 11.24
C ALA A 123 -10.85 -7.81 11.35
N SER A 124 -10.67 -9.13 11.28
CA SER A 124 -9.34 -9.77 11.35
C SER A 124 -8.44 -9.37 10.18
N LYS A 125 -9.00 -9.33 8.97
CA LYS A 125 -8.28 -8.97 7.73
C LYS A 125 -7.89 -7.49 7.75
N ILE A 126 -8.85 -6.62 8.09
CA ILE A 126 -8.63 -5.18 8.24
C ILE A 126 -7.58 -4.91 9.32
N PHE A 127 -7.66 -5.59 10.47
CA PHE A 127 -6.70 -5.44 11.55
C PHE A 127 -5.28 -5.86 11.15
N LEU A 128 -5.13 -7.00 10.48
CA LEU A 128 -3.81 -7.47 10.03
C LEU A 128 -3.17 -6.52 9.03
N VAL A 129 -3.92 -6.08 8.02
CA VAL A 129 -3.44 -5.11 7.04
C VAL A 129 -3.15 -3.76 7.72
N GLY A 130 -4.02 -3.35 8.63
CA GLY A 130 -3.87 -2.13 9.41
C GLY A 130 -2.62 -2.13 10.28
N LEU A 131 -2.29 -3.26 10.93
CA LEU A 131 -1.09 -3.41 11.75
C LEU A 131 0.21 -3.15 10.96
N ILE A 132 0.24 -3.57 9.69
CA ILE A 132 1.36 -3.33 8.79
C ILE A 132 1.49 -1.84 8.51
N VAL A 133 0.41 -1.24 7.99
CA VAL A 133 0.38 0.19 7.65
C VAL A 133 0.69 1.04 8.87
N PHE A 134 0.06 0.76 10.01
CA PHE A 134 0.26 1.47 11.27
C PHE A 134 1.74 1.49 11.65
N SER A 135 2.40 0.33 11.63
CA SER A 135 3.80 0.21 12.06
C SER A 135 4.76 1.02 11.19
N GLN A 136 4.60 0.98 9.86
CA GLN A 136 5.48 1.67 8.92
C GLN A 136 5.27 3.19 8.99
N ILE A 137 4.00 3.63 9.03
CA ILE A 137 3.66 5.05 9.16
C ILE A 137 4.14 5.60 10.51
N LEU A 138 3.98 4.85 11.61
CA LEU A 138 4.44 5.26 12.93
C LEU A 138 5.95 5.55 12.96
N VAL A 139 6.75 4.64 12.39
CA VAL A 139 8.21 4.80 12.30
C VAL A 139 8.57 6.02 11.44
N SER A 140 8.02 6.10 10.23
CA SER A 140 8.31 7.20 9.31
C SER A 140 7.90 8.55 9.89
N ALA A 141 6.71 8.64 10.49
CA ALA A 141 6.20 9.84 11.15
C ALA A 141 7.14 10.33 12.26
N ARG A 142 7.58 9.40 13.12
CA ARG A 142 8.50 9.69 14.22
C ARG A 142 9.84 10.21 13.73
N ASP A 143 10.43 9.52 12.75
CA ASP A 143 11.77 9.84 12.27
C ASP A 143 11.75 11.12 11.42
N SER A 144 10.72 11.28 10.59
CA SER A 144 10.49 12.50 9.81
C SER A 144 10.29 13.70 10.71
N ALA A 145 9.45 13.56 11.75
CA ALA A 145 9.37 14.58 12.77
C ALA A 145 10.79 14.85 13.28
N ARG A 146 11.52 13.87 13.83
CA ARG A 146 12.88 14.05 14.39
C ARG A 146 13.85 14.87 13.53
N ARG A 147 13.75 14.75 12.20
CA ARG A 147 14.59 15.47 11.23
C ARG A 147 14.28 16.97 11.09
N VAL A 148 13.10 17.44 11.49
CA VAL A 148 12.74 18.87 11.41
C VAL A 148 13.74 19.71 12.23
N PRO A 149 14.46 20.67 11.62
CA PRO A 149 15.47 21.47 12.31
C PRO A 149 14.88 22.27 13.48
N ARG A 150 15.59 22.29 14.61
CA ARG A 150 15.17 23.05 15.80
C ARG A 150 15.09 24.54 15.51
N GLN A 151 16.00 25.06 14.68
CA GLN A 151 16.06 26.46 14.28
C GLN A 151 14.77 26.92 13.59
N LEU A 152 14.15 26.06 12.77
CA LEU A 152 12.86 26.37 12.12
C LEU A 152 11.74 26.47 13.14
N ILE A 153 11.72 25.55 14.12
CA ILE A 153 10.73 25.55 15.21
C ILE A 153 10.91 26.79 16.10
N ASP A 154 12.15 27.12 16.48
CA ASP A 154 12.45 28.25 17.35
C ASP A 154 12.11 29.58 16.65
N SER A 155 12.37 29.70 15.35
CA SER A 155 11.99 30.89 14.55
C SER A 155 10.48 31.15 14.58
N VAL A 156 9.67 30.11 14.36
CA VAL A 156 8.20 30.23 14.38
C VAL A 156 7.69 30.44 15.81
N ARG A 157 8.35 29.85 16.81
CA ARG A 157 8.02 30.07 18.23
C ARG A 157 8.28 31.52 18.67
N SER A 158 9.35 32.15 18.18
CA SER A 158 9.63 33.57 18.45
C SER A 158 8.55 34.52 17.93
N LEU A 159 7.74 34.08 16.97
CA LEU A 159 6.55 34.81 16.47
C LEU A 159 5.29 34.57 17.34
N GLY A 160 5.42 33.86 18.46
CA GLY A 160 4.32 33.62 19.41
C GLY A 160 3.54 32.31 19.18
N ALA A 161 3.99 31.44 18.26
CA ALA A 161 3.29 30.20 17.95
C ALA A 161 3.24 29.23 19.14
N SER A 162 2.04 28.75 19.45
CA SER A 162 1.75 27.70 20.41
C SER A 162 2.25 26.32 19.94
N ARG A 163 2.22 25.32 20.82
CA ARG A 163 2.66 23.95 20.50
C ARG A 163 1.82 23.31 19.40
N LEU A 164 0.51 23.57 19.38
CA LEU A 164 -0.39 23.05 18.36
C LEU A 164 -0.14 23.73 17.02
N GLU A 165 0.07 25.04 17.01
CA GLU A 165 0.42 25.80 15.80
C GLU A 165 1.76 25.32 15.23
N LEU A 166 2.78 25.10 16.06
CA LEU A 166 4.05 24.52 15.61
C LEU A 166 3.86 23.12 14.99
N ALA A 167 3.00 22.29 15.59
CA ALA A 167 2.72 20.96 15.06
C ALA A 167 2.06 21.03 13.67
N VAL A 168 1.01 21.85 13.53
CA VAL A 168 0.20 21.94 12.30
C VAL A 168 0.88 22.75 11.20
N LEU A 169 1.61 23.82 11.54
CA LEU A 169 2.22 24.73 10.56
C LEU A 169 3.63 24.33 10.15
N VAL A 170 4.36 23.59 10.99
CA VAL A 170 5.77 23.26 10.74
C VAL A 170 5.97 21.76 10.65
N VAL A 171 5.60 21.00 11.69
CA VAL A 171 5.98 19.59 11.79
C VAL A 171 5.19 18.71 10.81
N VAL A 172 3.87 18.91 10.72
CA VAL A 172 2.99 18.15 9.81
C VAL A 172 3.36 18.42 8.33
N PRO A 173 3.44 19.68 7.85
CA PRO A 173 3.77 19.94 6.44
C PRO A 173 5.18 19.49 6.06
N ALA A 174 6.15 19.62 6.98
CA ALA A 174 7.51 19.14 6.75
C ALA A 174 7.59 17.61 6.68
N SER A 175 6.69 16.89 7.37
CA SER A 175 6.72 15.43 7.42
C SER A 175 5.81 14.74 6.41
N LEU A 176 4.87 15.48 5.80
CA LEU A 176 3.87 14.92 4.92
C LEU A 176 4.45 14.17 3.70
N PRO A 177 5.51 14.64 3.01
CA PRO A 177 6.12 13.90 1.90
C PRO A 177 6.70 12.54 2.34
N ASP A 178 7.33 12.48 3.51
CA ASP A 178 7.89 11.26 4.09
C ASP A 178 6.79 10.27 4.51
N LEU A 179 5.66 10.79 5.01
CA LEU A 179 4.48 9.98 5.33
C LEU A 179 3.86 9.35 4.09
N LEU A 180 3.71 10.13 3.01
CA LEU A 180 3.15 9.64 1.75
C LEU A 180 4.09 8.64 1.07
N THR A 181 5.40 8.88 1.14
CA THR A 181 6.41 7.92 0.66
C THR A 181 6.36 6.63 1.46
N SER A 182 6.27 6.71 2.78
CA SER A 182 6.08 5.52 3.61
C SER A 182 4.77 4.81 3.28
N LEU A 183 3.68 5.54 3.04
CA LEU A 183 2.40 4.97 2.67
C LEU A 183 2.48 4.16 1.36
N ARG A 184 3.17 4.66 0.32
CA ARG A 184 3.41 3.89 -0.92
C ARG A 184 4.12 2.56 -0.64
N VAL A 185 5.19 2.60 0.15
CA VAL A 185 5.91 1.38 0.52
C VAL A 185 5.01 0.42 1.30
N SER A 186 4.24 0.95 2.24
CA SER A 186 3.30 0.17 3.06
C SER A 186 2.23 -0.52 2.22
N LEU A 187 1.69 0.17 1.22
CA LEU A 187 0.67 -0.36 0.33
C LEU A 187 1.15 -1.60 -0.44
N GLY A 188 2.41 -1.63 -0.88
CA GLY A 188 2.97 -2.81 -1.55
C GLY A 188 2.97 -4.03 -0.64
N THR A 189 3.43 -3.86 0.60
CA THR A 189 3.39 -4.92 1.62
C THR A 189 1.97 -5.28 2.08
N ALA A 190 1.08 -4.29 2.15
CA ALA A 190 -0.31 -4.46 2.57
C ALA A 190 -1.10 -5.30 1.56
N VAL A 191 -0.92 -5.08 0.26
CA VAL A 191 -1.56 -5.89 -0.79
C VAL A 191 -1.09 -7.34 -0.75
N ALA A 192 0.21 -7.58 -0.54
CA ALA A 192 0.76 -8.92 -0.41
C ALA A 192 0.21 -9.67 0.82
N VAL A 193 0.06 -8.98 1.96
CA VAL A 193 -0.52 -9.59 3.16
C VAL A 193 -2.04 -9.69 3.09
N LEU A 194 -2.71 -8.77 2.39
CA LEU A 194 -4.14 -8.88 2.11
C LEU A 194 -4.43 -10.15 1.29
N PHE A 195 -3.62 -10.43 0.27
CA PHE A 195 -3.71 -11.69 -0.48
C PHE A 195 -3.72 -12.88 0.48
N LEU A 196 -2.74 -12.95 1.38
CA LEU A 196 -2.66 -14.01 2.40
C LEU A 196 -3.89 -14.02 3.32
N ALA A 197 -4.33 -12.87 3.81
CA ALA A 197 -5.49 -12.76 4.70
C ALA A 197 -6.79 -13.22 4.03
N GLU A 198 -6.90 -13.02 2.72
CA GLU A 198 -8.04 -13.43 1.90
C GLU A 198 -7.99 -14.92 1.48
N THR A 199 -6.90 -15.65 1.77
CA THR A 199 -6.90 -17.11 1.56
C THR A 199 -7.53 -17.86 2.72
N PHE A 200 -7.70 -17.22 3.89
CA PHE A 200 -8.21 -17.86 5.09
C PHE A 200 -9.66 -17.48 5.36
N ALA A 201 -10.53 -18.49 5.38
CA ALA A 201 -11.92 -18.41 5.85
C ALA A 201 -12.70 -17.20 5.30
N THR A 202 -12.61 -16.98 3.98
CA THR A 202 -13.43 -15.98 3.28
C THR A 202 -13.91 -16.53 1.94
N VAL A 203 -14.95 -15.90 1.42
CA VAL A 203 -15.59 -16.24 0.14
C VAL A 203 -15.56 -15.05 -0.84
N THR A 204 -14.95 -13.94 -0.45
CA THR A 204 -14.84 -12.73 -1.26
C THR A 204 -13.44 -12.15 -1.17
N GLY A 205 -13.04 -11.39 -2.19
CA GLY A 205 -11.68 -10.86 -2.33
C GLY A 205 -10.90 -11.52 -3.45
N LEU A 206 -9.89 -10.80 -3.95
CA LEU A 206 -9.04 -11.25 -5.03
C LEU A 206 -8.10 -12.38 -4.59
N GLY A 207 -7.61 -12.36 -3.34
CA GLY A 207 -6.81 -13.46 -2.80
C GLY A 207 -7.60 -14.77 -2.73
N TYR A 208 -8.86 -14.70 -2.32
CA TYR A 208 -9.78 -15.84 -2.41
C TYR A 208 -9.93 -16.31 -3.85
N LEU A 209 -10.24 -15.41 -4.80
CA LEU A 209 -10.47 -15.78 -6.20
C LEU A 209 -9.24 -16.46 -6.84
N ILE A 210 -8.02 -16.03 -6.46
CA ILE A 210 -6.78 -16.65 -6.91
C ILE A 210 -6.69 -18.11 -6.43
N VAL A 211 -6.84 -18.34 -5.12
CA VAL A 211 -6.72 -19.69 -4.52
C VAL A 211 -7.85 -20.61 -4.98
N ASP A 212 -9.07 -20.06 -5.07
CA ASP A 212 -10.25 -20.75 -5.54
C ASP A 212 -10.08 -21.20 -7.01
N SER A 213 -9.65 -20.31 -7.90
CA SER A 213 -9.32 -20.65 -9.29
C SER A 213 -8.18 -21.65 -9.41
N TRP A 214 -7.15 -21.52 -8.55
CA TRP A 214 -6.04 -22.47 -8.48
C TRP A 214 -6.52 -23.88 -8.10
N SER A 215 -7.37 -24.00 -7.07
CA SER A 215 -7.92 -25.28 -6.61
C SER A 215 -8.80 -25.97 -7.66
N ARG A 216 -9.48 -25.18 -8.52
CA ARG A 216 -10.24 -25.69 -9.67
C ARG A 216 -9.40 -25.97 -10.91
N VAL A 217 -8.08 -25.73 -10.87
CA VAL A 217 -7.19 -25.84 -12.04
C VAL A 217 -7.61 -24.85 -13.16
N ALA A 218 -8.35 -23.80 -12.82
CA ALA A 218 -8.80 -22.75 -13.72
C ALA A 218 -7.72 -21.68 -13.86
N TYR A 219 -6.56 -22.04 -14.40
CA TYR A 219 -5.37 -21.16 -14.40
C TYR A 219 -5.60 -19.84 -15.13
N ALA A 220 -6.35 -19.80 -16.24
CA ALA A 220 -6.65 -18.53 -16.91
C ALA A 220 -7.39 -17.54 -15.98
N GLU A 221 -8.30 -18.04 -15.14
CA GLU A 221 -9.02 -17.23 -14.14
C GLU A 221 -8.12 -16.83 -12.97
N MET A 222 -7.22 -17.73 -12.55
CA MET A 222 -6.19 -17.43 -11.54
C MET A 222 -5.32 -16.25 -11.98
N TYR A 223 -4.80 -16.26 -13.21
CA TYR A 223 -3.99 -15.14 -13.73
C TYR A 223 -4.82 -13.88 -13.93
N ALA A 224 -6.10 -13.98 -14.33
CA ALA A 224 -6.99 -12.83 -14.37
C ALA A 224 -7.16 -12.17 -12.99
N ALA A 225 -7.32 -12.97 -11.92
CA ALA A 225 -7.40 -12.46 -10.55
C ALA A 225 -6.07 -11.85 -10.08
N ILE A 226 -4.91 -12.42 -10.45
CA ILE A 226 -3.58 -11.84 -10.18
C ILE A 226 -3.43 -10.48 -10.89
N ILE A 227 -3.87 -10.36 -12.14
CA ILE A 227 -3.87 -9.09 -12.88
C ILE A 227 -4.74 -8.08 -12.15
N ALA A 228 -5.96 -8.46 -11.73
CA ALA A 228 -6.84 -7.58 -10.97
C ALA A 228 -6.23 -7.11 -9.65
N LEU A 229 -5.56 -8.00 -8.91
CA LEU A 229 -4.89 -7.65 -7.65
C LEU A 229 -3.72 -6.69 -7.89
N SER A 230 -2.98 -6.91 -8.98
CA SER A 230 -1.88 -6.03 -9.39
C SER A 230 -2.39 -4.65 -9.79
N LEU A 231 -3.49 -4.59 -10.55
CA LEU A 231 -4.16 -3.33 -10.92
C LEU A 231 -4.70 -2.58 -9.71
N LEU A 232 -5.25 -3.29 -8.72
CA LEU A 232 -5.68 -2.71 -7.46
C LEU A 232 -4.49 -2.07 -6.71
N GLY A 233 -3.36 -2.78 -6.60
CA GLY A 233 -2.14 -2.23 -5.99
C GLY A 233 -1.62 -1.00 -6.73
N LEU A 234 -1.55 -1.06 -8.07
CA LEU A 234 -1.16 0.07 -8.91
C LEU A 234 -2.12 1.27 -8.77
N GLY A 235 -3.42 1.01 -8.69
CA GLY A 235 -4.44 2.04 -8.49
C GLY A 235 -4.28 2.73 -7.14
N LEU A 236 -3.99 1.98 -6.07
CA LEU A 236 -3.68 2.53 -4.76
C LEU A 236 -2.40 3.39 -4.76
N PHE A 237 -1.36 2.97 -5.48
CA PHE A 237 -0.13 3.76 -5.64
C PHE A 237 -0.40 5.06 -6.37
N ALA A 238 -1.12 4.99 -7.49
CA ALA A 238 -1.51 6.18 -8.26
C ALA A 238 -2.37 7.15 -7.44
N ALA A 239 -3.25 6.64 -6.57
CA ALA A 239 -4.04 7.46 -5.66
C ALA A 239 -3.17 8.21 -4.64
N VAL A 240 -2.12 7.56 -4.11
CA VAL A 240 -1.17 8.23 -3.21
C VAL A 240 -0.32 9.26 -3.95
N ASP A 241 0.14 8.97 -5.16
CA ASP A 241 0.88 9.93 -5.99
C ASP A 241 0.03 11.16 -6.33
N ALA A 242 -1.26 10.96 -6.61
CA ALA A 242 -2.20 12.06 -6.83
C ALA A 242 -2.41 12.87 -5.54
N ALA A 243 -2.58 12.19 -4.40
CA ALA A 243 -2.72 12.85 -3.10
C ALA A 243 -1.48 13.68 -2.75
N GLU A 244 -0.28 13.21 -3.05
CA GLU A 244 0.95 13.95 -2.82
C GLU A 244 1.06 15.21 -3.67
N ARG A 245 0.73 15.13 -4.97
CA ARG A 245 0.74 16.32 -5.84
C ARG A 245 -0.23 17.39 -5.36
N LEU A 246 -1.35 16.99 -4.76
CA LEU A 246 -2.35 17.89 -4.22
C LEU A 246 -1.95 18.46 -2.85
N LEU A 247 -1.45 17.60 -1.95
CA LEU A 247 -1.19 17.94 -0.55
C LEU A 247 0.19 18.55 -0.33
N CYS A 248 1.16 18.27 -1.20
CA CYS A 248 2.54 18.73 -1.07
C CYS A 248 3.01 19.55 -2.30
N PRO A 249 2.30 20.63 -2.71
CA PRO A 249 2.68 21.41 -3.89
C PRO A 249 4.05 22.10 -3.73
N TRP A 250 4.47 22.38 -2.49
CA TRP A 250 5.78 22.93 -2.17
C TRP A 250 6.92 21.91 -2.34
N HIS A 251 6.61 20.62 -2.26
CA HIS A 251 7.57 19.54 -2.46
C HIS A 251 7.63 19.23 -3.96
N SER A 252 8.20 20.16 -4.72
CA SER A 252 8.33 20.02 -6.17
C SER A 252 9.28 18.86 -6.49
N TYR A 253 8.75 17.77 -7.04
CA TYR A 253 9.56 16.71 -7.61
C TYR A 253 10.42 17.27 -8.74
N ARG A 254 11.75 17.28 -8.55
CA ARG A 254 12.65 16.90 -9.64
C ARG A 254 12.50 15.39 -9.83
N THR A 255 11.50 15.00 -10.62
CA THR A 255 11.37 13.64 -11.17
C THR A 255 12.55 13.28 -12.04
#